data_AF-A0A094KV79-F1
#
_entry.id   AF-A0A094KV79-F1
#
_cell.length_a   1.000
_cell.length_b   1.000
_cell.length_c   1.000
_cell.angle_alpha   90.00
_cell.angle_beta   90.00
_cell.angle_gamma   90.00
#
_symmetry.space_group_name_H-M   'P 1'
#
loop_
_entity.id
_entity.type
_entity.pdbx_description
1 polymer ?
#
loop_
_entity_poly.entity_id
_entity_poly.type
_entity_poly.pdbx_seq_one_letter_code
_entity_poly.pdbx_strand_id
1 'polypeptide(L)'
;MAALFTGKILMANRERDEMETERELGRALENKVLLLYFGSGQCPRCRRFSPILKDFFIRLTDEFYVERASQLVLVYVSRDETEEQQRTFLRSMPRRWLAVPFGDSFKRELELRFSVAEVPTVVVLKPNGDVIVGNAVEEIQRLGTACFRNWQEAAELVDRNFLLAEDFEDWSRRSITDPIRRLKYKLDKKTEAKNKGRKEDGEEFS
;
A
#
# COMPACT_ATOMS: atom_id res chain seq x y z
N MET A 1 -7.94 3.90 12.99
CA MET A 1 -6.73 4.47 12.36
C MET A 1 -6.92 5.92 11.95
N ALA A 2 -8.05 6.29 11.35
CA ALA A 2 -8.37 7.71 11.08
C ALA A 2 -8.23 8.61 12.32
N ALA A 3 -8.63 8.13 13.51
CA ALA A 3 -8.46 8.86 14.79
C ALA A 3 -6.99 9.17 15.15
N LEU A 4 -6.03 8.32 14.76
CA LEU A 4 -4.62 8.53 15.07
C LEU A 4 -4.03 9.71 14.28
N PHE A 5 -4.54 9.94 13.06
CA PHE A 5 -4.08 10.99 12.15
C PHE A 5 -5.14 12.09 11.92
N THR A 6 -6.17 12.17 12.76
CA THR A 6 -7.21 13.21 12.64
C THR A 6 -6.58 14.58 12.82
N GLY A 7 -6.83 15.48 11.85
CA GLY A 7 -6.20 16.81 11.81
C GLY A 7 -4.68 16.80 11.64
N LYS A 8 -4.06 15.67 11.26
CA LYS A 8 -2.63 15.57 10.97
C LYS A 8 -2.38 15.53 9.46
N ILE A 9 -1.21 15.98 9.05
CA ILE A 9 -0.77 15.98 7.66
C ILE A 9 0.36 14.96 7.49
N LEU A 10 0.25 14.11 6.48
CA LEU A 10 1.36 13.27 6.03
C LEU A 10 1.84 13.72 4.65
N MET A 11 3.13 13.56 4.42
CA MET A 11 3.78 13.82 3.15
C MET A 11 3.85 12.51 2.36
N ALA A 12 3.34 12.50 1.13
CA ALA A 12 3.60 11.40 0.22
C ALA A 12 5.03 11.48 -0.30
N ASN A 13 5.69 10.34 -0.48
CA ASN A 13 7.02 10.28 -1.09
C ASN A 13 6.98 10.45 -2.63
N ARG A 14 6.37 11.55 -3.09
CA ARG A 14 6.25 11.95 -4.51
C ARG A 14 7.13 13.17 -4.76
N GLU A 15 7.51 13.41 -6.02
CA GLU A 15 8.49 14.47 -6.38
C GLU A 15 8.04 15.89 -6.08
N ARG A 16 6.72 16.13 -5.97
CA ARG A 16 6.19 17.29 -5.28
C ARG A 16 5.88 16.85 -3.86
N ASP A 17 6.36 17.61 -2.89
CA ASP A 17 5.98 17.51 -1.47
C ASP A 17 4.49 17.89 -1.33
N GLU A 18 3.62 17.08 -1.93
CA GLU A 18 2.17 17.20 -1.84
C GLU A 18 1.76 16.61 -0.49
N MET A 19 1.22 17.49 0.35
CA MET A 19 0.56 17.13 1.59
C MET A 19 -0.75 16.42 1.24
N GLU A 20 -0.94 15.17 1.68
CA GLU A 20 -2.23 14.51 1.51
C GLU A 20 -3.25 15.20 2.43
N THR A 21 -4.38 15.61 1.86
CA THR A 21 -5.47 16.17 2.64
C THR A 21 -6.03 15.12 3.59
N GLU A 22 -6.63 15.51 4.70
CA GLU A 22 -7.20 14.59 5.70
C GLU A 22 -8.15 13.55 5.09
N ARG A 23 -8.91 13.93 4.06
CA ARG A 23 -9.82 13.03 3.34
C ARG A 23 -9.09 11.98 2.51
N GLU A 24 -8.01 12.36 1.84
CA GLU A 24 -7.18 11.44 1.05
C GLU A 24 -6.43 10.49 1.97
N LEU A 25 -5.91 11.01 3.08
CA LEU A 25 -5.23 10.20 4.10
C LEU A 25 -6.18 9.18 4.74
N GLY A 26 -7.41 9.60 5.05
CA GLY A 26 -8.46 8.70 5.53
C GLY A 26 -8.66 7.50 4.60
N ARG A 27 -8.81 7.74 3.29
CA ARG A 27 -8.94 6.68 2.28
C ARG A 27 -7.66 5.85 2.12
N ALA A 28 -6.50 6.49 2.22
CA ALA A 28 -5.21 5.82 2.09
C ALA A 28 -4.99 4.82 3.23
N LEU A 29 -5.47 5.12 4.44
CA LEU A 29 -5.30 4.31 5.65
C LEU A 29 -6.49 3.37 5.97
N GLU A 30 -7.64 3.57 5.35
CA GLU A 30 -8.85 2.79 5.64
C GLU A 30 -8.68 1.31 5.25
N ASN A 31 -9.09 0.40 6.15
CA ASN A 31 -9.04 -1.06 5.96
C ASN A 31 -7.65 -1.59 5.57
N LYS A 32 -6.58 -1.02 6.16
CA LYS A 32 -5.20 -1.47 5.93
C LYS A 32 -4.45 -1.66 7.24
N VAL A 33 -3.52 -2.60 7.23
CA VAL A 33 -2.48 -2.69 8.27
C VAL A 33 -1.50 -1.53 8.05
N LEU A 34 -1.17 -0.83 9.12
CA LEU A 34 -0.22 0.28 9.09
C LEU A 34 1.10 -0.11 9.77
N LEU A 35 2.20 0.11 9.06
CA LEU A 35 3.55 0.07 9.61
C LEU A 35 3.99 1.48 9.94
N LEU A 36 4.20 1.78 11.22
CA LEU A 36 4.93 2.96 11.65
C LEU A 36 6.41 2.59 11.75
N TYR A 37 7.20 3.06 10.80
CA TYR A 37 8.64 2.83 10.80
C TYR A 37 9.37 4.02 11.41
N PHE A 38 9.95 3.82 12.58
CA PHE A 38 10.81 4.77 13.27
C PHE A 38 12.27 4.48 12.89
N GLY A 39 12.92 5.45 12.26
CA GLY A 39 14.28 5.26 11.78
C GLY A 39 15.00 6.56 11.44
N SER A 40 16.29 6.44 11.17
CA SER A 40 17.15 7.53 10.70
C SER A 40 18.12 7.02 9.65
N GLY A 41 18.40 7.82 8.61
CA GLY A 41 19.39 7.52 7.58
C GLY A 41 20.83 7.44 8.13
N GLN A 42 21.12 8.15 9.23
CA GLN A 42 22.44 8.15 9.88
C GLN A 42 22.63 6.98 10.84
N CYS A 43 21.57 6.30 11.26
CA CYS A 43 21.66 5.15 12.15
C CYS A 43 22.18 3.89 11.42
N PRO A 44 23.29 3.27 11.87
CA PRO A 44 23.85 2.07 11.21
C PRO A 44 22.90 0.87 11.19
N ARG A 45 22.15 0.64 12.28
CA ARG A 45 21.14 -0.44 12.34
C ARG A 45 20.00 -0.18 11.36
N CYS A 46 19.55 1.07 11.24
CA CYS A 46 18.53 1.46 10.27
C CYS A 46 19.01 1.28 8.82
N ARG A 47 20.25 1.63 8.49
CA ARG A 47 20.81 1.42 7.14
C ARG A 47 20.84 -0.05 6.71
N ARG A 48 21.05 -0.98 7.67
CA ARG A 48 20.99 -2.43 7.40
C ARG A 48 19.56 -2.93 7.23
N PHE A 49 18.62 -2.40 8.02
CA PHE A 49 17.24 -2.86 8.03
C PHE A 49 16.37 -2.24 6.93
N SER A 50 16.57 -0.97 6.59
CA SER A 50 15.78 -0.24 5.59
C SER A 50 15.68 -0.94 4.21
N PRO A 51 16.75 -1.54 3.63
CA PRO A 51 16.62 -2.28 2.38
C PRO A 51 15.76 -3.55 2.53
N ILE A 52 15.81 -4.21 3.70
CA ILE A 52 14.96 -5.38 4.00
C ILE A 52 13.49 -4.95 4.07
N LEU A 53 13.21 -3.85 4.78
CA LEU A 53 11.85 -3.30 4.88
C LEU A 53 11.32 -2.83 3.51
N LYS A 54 12.19 -2.23 2.68
CA LYS A 54 11.86 -1.85 1.31
C LYS A 54 11.48 -3.07 0.47
N ASP A 55 12.29 -4.13 0.48
CA ASP A 55 12.01 -5.35 -0.26
C ASP A 55 10.71 -6.02 0.24
N PHE A 56 10.54 -6.11 1.55
CA PHE A 56 9.31 -6.60 2.19
C PHE A 56 8.07 -5.84 1.68
N PHE A 57 8.12 -4.51 1.68
CA PHE A 57 7.01 -3.69 1.22
C PHE A 57 6.71 -3.89 -0.27
N ILE A 58 7.76 -3.90 -1.12
CA ILE A 58 7.61 -4.08 -2.56
C ILE A 58 6.98 -5.45 -2.86
N ARG A 59 7.47 -6.52 -2.25
CA ARG A 59 6.94 -7.88 -2.46
C ARG A 59 5.47 -8.04 -2.08
N LEU A 60 4.96 -7.21 -1.17
CA LEU A 60 3.56 -7.24 -0.74
C LEU A 60 2.66 -6.32 -1.56
N THR A 61 3.21 -5.39 -2.32
CA THR A 61 2.44 -4.27 -2.89
C THR A 61 2.59 -4.09 -4.39
N ASP A 62 3.64 -4.64 -5.00
CA ASP A 62 3.95 -4.50 -6.41
C ASP A 62 3.35 -5.65 -7.24
N GLU A 63 2.76 -5.31 -8.38
CA GLU A 63 2.06 -6.23 -9.29
C GLU A 63 2.98 -7.31 -9.87
N PHE A 64 4.30 -7.08 -9.85
CA PHE A 64 5.28 -8.08 -10.25
C PHE A 64 5.30 -9.28 -9.30
N TYR A 65 5.02 -9.08 -8.01
CA TYR A 65 5.11 -10.13 -6.98
C TYR A 65 3.74 -10.69 -6.57
N VAL A 66 2.68 -9.86 -6.65
CA VAL A 66 1.34 -10.23 -6.19
C VAL A 66 0.28 -9.78 -7.19
N GLU A 67 -0.73 -10.62 -7.43
CA GLU A 67 -1.87 -10.26 -8.30
C GLU A 67 -2.68 -9.08 -7.77
N ARG A 68 -2.74 -8.94 -6.44
CA ARG A 68 -3.42 -7.84 -5.76
C ARG A 68 -2.51 -7.30 -4.66
N ALA A 69 -2.32 -5.99 -4.68
CA ALA A 69 -1.56 -5.30 -3.64
C ALA A 69 -2.20 -5.56 -2.27
N SER A 70 -1.37 -5.95 -1.31
CA SER A 70 -1.77 -6.13 0.07
C SER A 70 -2.37 -4.84 0.65
N GLN A 71 -3.31 -5.00 1.57
CA GLN A 71 -3.91 -3.91 2.35
C GLN A 71 -2.91 -3.40 3.40
N LEU A 72 -1.86 -2.75 2.90
CA LEU A 72 -0.69 -2.33 3.67
C LEU A 72 -0.34 -0.87 3.39
N VAL A 73 -0.05 -0.11 4.44
CA VAL A 73 0.54 1.23 4.36
C VAL A 73 1.75 1.31 5.27
N LEU A 74 2.73 2.10 4.86
CA LEU A 74 3.91 2.40 5.66
C LEU A 74 4.03 3.91 5.82
N VAL A 75 4.12 4.35 7.07
CA VAL A 75 4.39 5.74 7.45
C VAL A 75 5.76 5.80 8.11
N TYR A 76 6.65 6.59 7.52
CA TYR A 76 7.97 6.85 8.04
C TYR A 76 7.93 7.97 9.07
N VAL A 77 8.46 7.68 10.26
CA VAL A 77 8.66 8.64 11.35
C VAL A 77 10.16 8.86 11.49
N SER A 78 10.63 9.98 10.96
CA SER A 78 12.06 10.30 10.95
C SER A 78 12.55 10.72 12.34
N ARG A 79 13.63 10.05 12.79
CA ARG A 79 14.50 10.48 13.90
C ARG A 79 15.81 11.11 13.39
N ASP A 80 15.81 11.59 12.15
CA ASP A 80 16.96 12.30 11.59
C ASP A 80 17.14 13.66 12.27
N GLU A 81 18.37 14.18 12.20
CA GLU A 81 18.71 15.47 12.78
C GLU A 81 18.35 16.64 11.86
N THR A 82 18.26 16.39 10.55
CA THR A 82 17.94 17.42 9.55
C THR A 82 16.90 16.95 8.53
N GLU A 83 16.18 17.91 7.96
CA GLU A 83 15.17 17.65 6.92
C GLU A 83 15.79 17.04 5.66
N GLU A 84 17.01 17.45 5.30
CA GLU A 84 17.75 16.92 4.15
C GLU A 84 18.07 15.43 4.33
N GLN A 85 18.35 14.99 5.55
CA GLN A 85 18.58 13.58 5.86
C GLN A 85 17.29 12.77 5.66
N GLN A 86 16.17 13.23 6.21
CA GLN A 86 14.84 12.62 6.00
C GLN A 86 14.52 12.54 4.50
N ARG A 87 14.72 13.64 3.76
CA ARG A 87 14.43 13.71 2.33
C ARG A 87 15.32 12.78 1.52
N THR A 88 16.61 12.72 1.84
CA THR A 88 17.57 11.82 1.18
C THR A 88 17.20 10.36 1.42
N PHE A 89 16.80 10.02 2.65
CA PHE A 89 16.32 8.68 2.97
C PHE A 89 15.07 8.33 2.14
N LEU A 90 14.05 9.18 2.15
CA LEU A 90 12.80 8.96 1.45
C LEU A 90 12.98 8.81 -0.07
N ARG A 91 13.89 9.57 -0.70
CA ARG A 91 14.22 9.42 -2.13
C ARG A 91 14.67 8.00 -2.52
N SER A 92 15.25 7.25 -1.58
CA SER A 92 15.68 5.87 -1.82
C SER A 92 14.59 4.82 -1.57
N MET A 93 13.44 5.24 -1.03
CA MET A 93 12.31 4.39 -0.64
C MET A 93 11.18 4.40 -1.68
N PRO A 94 10.25 3.43 -1.65
CA PRO A 94 9.11 3.40 -2.56
C PRO A 94 8.25 4.67 -2.50
N ARG A 95 7.71 5.10 -3.64
CA ARG A 95 6.86 6.31 -3.74
C ARG A 95 5.52 6.20 -3.01
N ARG A 96 5.11 4.98 -2.65
CA ARG A 96 3.89 4.67 -1.90
C ARG A 96 4.07 4.86 -0.39
N TRP A 97 5.28 5.12 0.09
CA TRP A 97 5.52 5.41 1.48
C TRP A 97 5.02 6.82 1.82
N LEU A 98 4.41 6.92 2.98
CA LEU A 98 4.03 8.19 3.59
C LEU A 98 5.10 8.55 4.62
N ALA A 99 5.20 9.82 4.97
CA ALA A 99 6.10 10.29 6.01
C ALA A 99 5.47 11.41 6.83
N VAL A 100 5.82 11.48 8.11
CA VAL A 100 5.47 12.64 8.94
C VAL A 100 6.39 13.81 8.57
N PRO A 101 5.88 15.05 8.41
CA PRO A 101 6.71 16.23 8.15
C PRO A 101 7.85 16.38 9.16
N PHE A 102 9.03 16.82 8.70
CA PHE A 102 10.23 16.87 9.55
C PHE A 102 10.05 17.76 10.78
N GLY A 103 9.35 18.89 10.66
CA GLY A 103 9.08 19.81 11.76
C GLY A 103 7.88 19.46 12.65
N ASP A 104 7.15 18.37 12.36
CA ASP A 104 5.89 18.08 13.06
C ASP A 104 6.13 17.49 14.46
N SER A 105 5.55 18.13 15.47
CA SER A 105 5.50 17.65 16.86
C SER A 105 4.90 16.25 17.02
N PHE A 106 4.07 15.83 16.06
CA PHE A 106 3.42 14.54 16.03
C PHE A 106 4.40 13.37 16.04
N LYS A 107 5.62 13.54 15.52
CA LYS A 107 6.68 12.52 15.60
C LYS A 107 6.96 12.10 17.05
N ARG A 108 7.07 13.08 17.95
CA ARG A 108 7.32 12.85 19.38
C ARG A 108 6.10 12.24 20.07
N GLU A 109 4.90 12.64 19.68
CA GLU A 109 3.66 12.04 20.17
C GLU A 109 3.59 10.54 19.83
N LEU A 110 3.93 10.18 18.59
CA LEU A 110 3.98 8.78 18.15
C LEU A 110 5.05 7.97 18.90
N GLU A 111 6.25 8.51 19.08
CA GLU A 111 7.32 7.85 19.84
C GLU A 111 6.89 7.52 21.27
N LEU A 112 6.28 8.49 21.96
CA LEU A 112 5.80 8.31 23.33
C LEU A 112 4.63 7.33 23.39
N ARG A 113 3.65 7.49 22.50
CA ARG A 113 2.43 6.67 22.46
C ARG A 113 2.74 5.19 22.25
N PHE A 114 3.73 4.89 21.42
CA PHE A 114 4.14 3.51 21.12
C PHE A 114 5.39 3.06 21.88
N SER A 115 5.85 3.84 22.87
CA SER A 115 6.99 3.52 23.74
C SER A 115 8.27 3.16 22.95
N VAL A 116 8.55 3.92 21.89
CA VAL A 116 9.70 3.69 21.01
C VAL A 116 10.97 4.28 21.65
N ALA A 117 11.78 3.43 22.27
CA ALA A 117 13.05 3.83 22.88
C ALA A 117 14.19 3.91 21.86
N GLU A 118 14.30 2.92 20.97
CA GLU A 118 15.41 2.77 20.03
C GLU A 118 14.94 2.62 18.57
N VAL A 119 15.88 2.82 17.64
CA VAL A 119 15.66 2.62 16.19
C VAL A 119 16.68 1.64 15.60
N PRO A 120 16.31 0.84 14.59
CA PRO A 120 15.01 0.80 13.93
C PRO A 120 13.91 0.16 14.78
N THR A 121 12.69 0.69 14.70
CA THR A 121 11.49 0.07 15.28
C THR A 121 10.36 0.14 14.27
N VAL A 122 9.62 -0.97 14.10
CA VAL A 122 8.43 -1.03 13.25
C VAL A 122 7.24 -1.40 14.11
N VAL A 123 6.33 -0.46 14.36
CA VAL A 123 5.07 -0.74 15.06
C VAL A 123 4.04 -1.14 14.01
N VAL A 124 3.35 -2.26 14.23
CA VAL A 124 2.31 -2.78 13.34
C VAL A 124 0.96 -2.51 13.98
N LEU A 125 0.09 -1.80 13.26
CA LEU A 125 -1.22 -1.37 13.75
C LEU A 125 -2.36 -1.94 12.90
N LYS A 126 -3.45 -2.30 13.56
CA LYS A 126 -4.74 -2.66 12.95
C LYS A 126 -5.44 -1.43 12.36
N PRO A 127 -6.39 -1.58 11.41
CA PRO A 127 -7.18 -0.46 10.86
C PRO A 127 -7.95 0.35 11.90
N ASN A 128 -8.25 -0.21 13.07
CA ASN A 128 -8.89 0.53 14.18
C ASN A 128 -7.88 1.42 14.94
N GLY A 129 -6.57 1.15 14.85
CA GLY A 129 -5.50 1.87 15.54
C GLY A 129 -4.82 1.07 16.65
N ASP A 130 -5.30 -0.15 16.95
CA ASP A 130 -4.72 -1.00 17.98
C ASP A 130 -3.39 -1.60 17.53
N VAL A 131 -2.51 -1.85 18.48
CA VAL A 131 -1.19 -2.45 18.24
C VAL A 131 -1.34 -3.96 18.04
N ILE A 132 -0.82 -4.47 16.92
CA ILE A 132 -0.63 -5.90 16.69
C ILE A 132 0.76 -6.29 17.23
N VAL A 133 1.79 -5.55 16.82
CA VAL A 133 3.19 -5.80 17.21
C VAL A 133 3.87 -4.47 17.54
N GLY A 134 4.49 -4.38 18.73
CA GLY A 134 5.19 -3.17 19.17
C GLY A 134 6.55 -2.95 18.49
N ASN A 135 7.24 -4.04 18.09
CA ASN A 135 8.44 -3.96 17.25
C ASN A 135 8.57 -5.19 16.35
N ALA A 136 8.27 -5.04 15.06
CA ALA A 136 8.28 -6.11 14.07
C ALA A 136 9.62 -6.29 13.34
N VAL A 137 10.68 -5.57 13.71
CA VAL A 137 11.99 -5.64 13.02
C VAL A 137 12.52 -7.06 12.93
N GLU A 138 12.56 -7.78 14.04
CA GLU A 138 13.05 -9.16 14.09
C GLU A 138 12.14 -10.11 13.30
N GLU A 139 10.82 -9.92 13.41
CA GLU A 139 9.84 -10.75 12.72
C GLU A 139 9.96 -10.61 11.19
N ILE A 140 10.12 -9.37 10.69
CA ILE A 140 10.35 -9.08 9.28
C ILE A 140 11.67 -9.69 8.80
N GLN A 141 12.75 -9.56 9.59
CA GLN A 141 14.05 -10.12 9.23
C GLN A 141 14.05 -11.65 9.16
N ARG A 142 13.33 -12.30 10.08
CA ARG A 142 13.32 -13.77 10.20
C ARG A 142 12.32 -14.43 9.26
N LEU A 143 11.13 -13.88 9.13
CA LEU A 143 10.01 -14.49 8.39
C LEU A 143 9.78 -13.87 7.00
N GLY A 144 10.36 -12.71 6.72
CA GLY A 144 10.11 -11.99 5.47
C GLY A 144 8.62 -11.66 5.32
N THR A 145 8.07 -11.81 4.12
CA THR A 145 6.65 -11.52 3.84
C THR A 145 5.67 -12.47 4.51
N ALA A 146 6.11 -13.63 5.02
CA ALA A 146 5.22 -14.61 5.64
C ALA A 146 4.57 -14.10 6.94
N CYS A 147 5.23 -13.21 7.69
CA CYS A 147 4.63 -12.63 8.90
C CYS A 147 3.40 -11.78 8.62
N PHE A 148 3.30 -11.22 7.41
CA PHE A 148 2.19 -10.34 7.05
C PHE A 148 0.84 -11.06 7.15
N ARG A 149 0.80 -12.37 6.83
CA ARG A 149 -0.42 -13.18 6.96
C ARG A 149 -0.95 -13.18 8.40
N ASN A 150 -0.07 -13.33 9.39
CA ASN A 150 -0.46 -13.31 10.80
C ASN A 150 -1.03 -11.93 11.18
N TRP A 151 -0.46 -10.85 10.65
CA TRP A 151 -0.96 -9.50 10.92
C TRP A 151 -2.30 -9.24 10.23
N GLN A 152 -2.52 -9.78 9.04
CA GLN A 152 -3.82 -9.70 8.36
C GLN A 152 -4.92 -10.41 9.14
N GLU A 153 -4.63 -11.63 9.62
CA GLU A 153 -5.55 -12.41 10.46
C GLU A 153 -5.83 -11.68 11.77
N ALA A 154 -4.79 -11.17 12.45
CA ALA A 154 -4.94 -10.41 13.69
C ALA A 154 -5.67 -9.08 13.52
N ALA A 155 -5.56 -8.45 12.35
CA ALA A 155 -6.26 -7.21 12.02
C ALA A 155 -7.75 -7.42 11.75
N GLU A 156 -8.23 -8.68 11.73
CA GLU A 156 -9.60 -9.04 11.37
C GLU A 156 -10.04 -8.30 10.11
N LEU A 157 -9.11 -8.15 9.15
CA LEU A 157 -9.39 -7.45 7.92
C LEU A 157 -10.52 -8.20 7.24
N VAL A 158 -11.72 -7.60 7.26
CA VAL A 158 -12.87 -8.11 6.53
C VAL A 158 -12.43 -8.15 5.08
N ASP A 159 -12.22 -9.37 4.58
CA ASP A 159 -11.94 -9.57 3.17
C ASP A 159 -13.18 -9.12 2.41
N ARG A 160 -13.17 -7.87 1.91
CA ARG A 160 -14.25 -7.31 1.08
C ARG A 160 -14.36 -8.03 -0.27
N ASN A 161 -13.74 -9.21 -0.43
CA ASN A 161 -14.00 -10.18 -1.49
C ASN A 161 -15.48 -10.57 -1.64
N PHE A 162 -16.36 -10.24 -0.70
CA PHE A 162 -17.81 -10.49 -0.82
C PHE A 162 -18.66 -9.29 -1.26
N LEU A 163 -18.06 -8.13 -1.60
CA LEU A 163 -18.79 -7.12 -2.37
C LEU A 163 -18.65 -7.44 -3.85
N LEU A 164 -19.76 -7.87 -4.45
CA LEU A 164 -19.91 -8.01 -5.90
C LEU A 164 -19.49 -6.72 -6.61
N ALA A 165 -19.04 -6.88 -7.85
CA ALA A 165 -18.33 -5.92 -8.69
C ALA A 165 -19.13 -4.66 -9.12
N GLU A 166 -19.88 -4.04 -8.22
CA GLU A 166 -20.73 -2.87 -8.51
C GLU A 166 -20.09 -1.53 -8.10
N ASP A 167 -19.01 -1.53 -7.30
CA ASP A 167 -18.30 -0.29 -6.93
C ASP A 167 -17.05 -0.01 -7.80
N PHE A 168 -16.93 -0.68 -8.96
CA PHE A 168 -15.81 -0.50 -9.89
C PHE A 168 -15.91 0.76 -10.78
N GLU A 169 -16.71 1.75 -10.38
CA GLU A 169 -16.85 3.01 -11.11
C GLU A 169 -16.16 4.17 -10.39
N ASP A 170 -14.87 4.08 -10.06
CA ASP A 170 -14.07 5.33 -9.96
C ASP A 170 -12.53 5.20 -10.09
N TRP A 171 -11.98 4.05 -10.48
CA TRP A 171 -10.51 3.89 -10.57
C TRP A 171 -9.95 3.25 -11.83
N SER A 172 -10.67 3.33 -12.95
CA SER A 172 -10.11 3.02 -14.28
C SER A 172 -9.99 4.26 -15.16
N ARG A 173 -9.14 5.20 -14.77
CA ARG A 173 -8.47 6.06 -15.76
C ARG A 173 -7.03 5.62 -15.90
N ARG A 174 -6.83 4.85 -16.98
CA ARG A 174 -5.57 4.53 -17.69
C ARG A 174 -4.90 3.20 -17.29
N SER A 175 -5.58 2.10 -17.59
CA SER A 175 -4.87 0.86 -17.93
C SER A 175 -4.54 0.87 -19.43
N ILE A 176 -3.27 0.67 -19.78
CA ILE A 176 -2.75 0.74 -21.16
C ILE A 176 -3.19 -0.51 -21.97
N THR A 177 -3.77 -1.52 -21.30
CA THR A 177 -4.22 -2.77 -21.92
C THR A 177 -5.69 -2.73 -22.38
N ASP A 178 -6.43 -1.67 -22.05
CA ASP A 178 -7.85 -1.50 -22.43
C ASP A 178 -8.14 -1.58 -23.95
N PRO A 179 -7.29 -1.02 -24.84
CA PRO A 179 -7.49 -1.13 -26.27
C PRO A 179 -7.40 -2.59 -26.77
N ILE A 180 -6.48 -3.36 -26.21
CA ILE A 180 -6.20 -4.75 -26.63
C ILE A 180 -7.34 -5.67 -26.19
N ARG A 181 -7.88 -5.44 -24.97
CA ARG A 181 -9.02 -6.21 -24.46
C ARG A 181 -10.27 -6.00 -25.32
N ARG A 182 -10.55 -4.76 -25.74
CA ARG A 182 -11.67 -4.43 -26.66
C ARG A 182 -11.53 -5.06 -28.04
N LEU A 183 -10.31 -5.20 -28.55
CA LEU A 183 -10.05 -5.86 -29.84
C LEU A 183 -10.35 -7.36 -29.78
N LYS A 184 -9.98 -8.03 -28.68
CA LYS A 184 -10.25 -9.47 -28.49
C LYS A 184 -11.76 -9.77 -28.44
N TYR A 185 -12.52 -9.00 -27.66
CA TYR A 185 -13.99 -9.14 -27.59
C TYR A 185 -14.71 -8.78 -28.90
N LYS A 186 -14.18 -7.85 -29.70
CA LYS A 186 -14.75 -7.52 -31.02
C LYS A 186 -14.44 -8.59 -32.07
N LEU A 187 -13.30 -9.28 -31.98
CA LEU A 187 -12.98 -10.39 -32.89
C LEU A 187 -13.86 -11.61 -32.59
N ASP A 188 -14.06 -11.95 -31.32
CA ASP A 188 -14.86 -13.10 -30.92
C ASP A 188 -16.34 -12.92 -31.30
N LYS A 189 -16.94 -11.74 -31.02
CA LYS A 189 -18.33 -11.45 -31.45
C LYS A 189 -18.52 -11.46 -32.97
N LYS A 190 -17.51 -11.02 -33.73
CA LYS A 190 -17.59 -11.00 -35.21
C LYS A 190 -17.43 -12.40 -35.80
N THR A 191 -16.72 -13.29 -35.11
CA THR A 191 -16.52 -14.69 -35.52
C THR A 191 -17.76 -15.54 -35.19
N GLU A 192 -18.41 -15.29 -34.05
CA GLU A 192 -19.68 -15.93 -33.68
C GLU A 192 -20.85 -15.49 -34.58
N ALA A 193 -20.96 -14.18 -34.89
CA ALA A 193 -22.01 -13.68 -35.80
C ALA A 193 -21.87 -14.23 -37.23
N LYS A 194 -20.63 -14.42 -37.71
CA LYS A 194 -20.36 -14.96 -39.04
C LYS A 194 -20.63 -16.47 -39.13
N ASN A 195 -20.47 -17.21 -38.03
CA ASN A 195 -20.81 -18.63 -37.95
C ASN A 195 -22.31 -18.88 -37.74
N LYS A 196 -23.06 -17.91 -37.20
CA LYS A 196 -24.52 -18.03 -37.01
C LYS A 196 -25.30 -17.75 -38.30
N GLY A 197 -24.90 -16.73 -39.07
CA GLY A 197 -25.54 -16.45 -40.38
C GLY A 197 -25.32 -17.57 -41.41
N ARG A 198 -24.17 -18.26 -41.37
CA ARG A 198 -23.87 -19.35 -42.32
C ARG A 198 -24.62 -20.66 -42.04
N LYS A 199 -25.33 -20.77 -40.91
CA LYS A 199 -26.19 -21.92 -40.58
C LYS A 199 -27.66 -21.69 -40.94
N GLU A 200 -28.10 -20.44 -41.05
CA GLU A 200 -29.49 -20.11 -41.38
C GLU A 200 -29.73 -20.11 -42.91
N ASP A 201 -28.70 -19.87 -43.74
CA ASP A 201 -28.80 -19.92 -45.21
C ASP A 201 -28.76 -21.35 -45.81
N GLY A 202 -28.79 -22.40 -44.97
CA GLY A 202 -28.63 -23.81 -45.38
C GLY A 202 -29.87 -24.70 -45.27
N GLU A 203 -31.01 -24.18 -44.80
CA GLU A 203 -32.22 -24.97 -44.53
C GLU A 203 -33.45 -24.62 -45.39
N GLU A 204 -33.30 -23.81 -46.45
CA GLU A 204 -34.34 -23.65 -47.49
C GLU A 204 -33.78 -24.05 -48.86
N PHE A 205 -33.88 -25.33 -49.19
CA PHE A 205 -34.26 -25.88 -50.52
C PHE A 205 -34.14 -27.43 -50.43
N SER A 206 -35.26 -28.09 -50.15
CA SER A 206 -35.53 -29.45 -50.65
C SER A 206 -36.31 -29.34 -51.94
#